data_AF-A0A255T342-F1
#
_entry.id   AF-A0A255T342-F1
#
_cell.length_a   1.000
_cell.length_b   1.000
_cell.length_c   1.000
_cell.angle_alpha   90.00
_cell.angle_beta   90.00
_cell.angle_gamma   90.00
#
_symmetry.space_group_name_H-M   'P 1'
#
loop_
_entity.id
_entity.type
_entity.pdbx_description
1 polymer ?
#
loop_
_entity_poly.entity_id
_entity_poly.type
_entity_poly.pdbx_seq_one_letter_code
_entity_poly.pdbx_strand_id
1 'polypeptide(L)' 'EADYVRKELARVRATQMEGSFGTQKEHYAMRRIKARKKKTEILYIFFGIHTANAVHLAGRLAGLQETKAA' A
#
# COMPACT_ATOMS: atom_id res chain seq x y z
N GLU A 1 -0.43 -31.81 -1.83
CA GLU A 1 -1.67 -31.01 -2.04
C GLU A 1 -1.76 -29.76 -1.15
N ALA A 2 -1.67 -29.87 0.18
CA ALA A 2 -1.82 -28.72 1.09
C ALA A 2 -0.82 -27.56 0.85
N ASP A 3 0.42 -27.87 0.45
CA ASP A 3 1.43 -26.83 0.13
C ASP A 3 1.10 -26.07 -1.17
N TYR A 4 0.53 -26.76 -2.16
CA TYR A 4 0.08 -26.16 -3.40
C TYR A 4 -1.06 -25.17 -3.14
N VAL A 5 -2.07 -25.56 -2.36
CA VAL A 5 -3.19 -24.68 -1.98
C VAL A 5 -2.71 -23.44 -1.23
N ARG A 6 -1.74 -23.57 -0.31
CA ARG A 6 -1.16 -22.42 0.42
C ARG A 6 -0.41 -21.46 -0.50
N LYS A 7 0.37 -21.99 -1.45
CA LYS A 7 1.10 -21.19 -2.44
C LYS A 7 0.14 -20.44 -3.35
N GLU A 8 -0.92 -21.11 -3.81
CA GLU A 8 -1.90 -20.52 -4.70
C GLU A 8 -2.72 -19.43 -4.01
N LEU A 9 -3.16 -19.67 -2.78
CA LEU A 9 -3.85 -18.66 -1.98
C LEU A 9 -2.97 -17.42 -1.76
N ALA A 10 -1.68 -17.60 -1.48
CA ALA A 10 -0.74 -16.51 -1.33
C ALA A 10 -0.52 -15.73 -2.64
N ARG A 11 -0.55 -16.41 -3.79
CA ARG A 11 -0.45 -15.80 -5.13
C ARG A 11 -1.68 -14.93 -5.40
N VAL A 12 -2.88 -15.48 -5.23
CA VAL A 12 -4.14 -14.76 -5.47
C VAL A 12 -4.27 -13.52 -4.59
N ARG A 13 -3.93 -13.63 -3.29
CA ARG A 13 -3.91 -12.48 -2.37
C ARG A 13 -2.97 -11.38 -2.82
N ALA A 14 -1.73 -11.74 -3.17
CA ALA A 14 -0.76 -10.77 -3.66
C ALA A 14 -1.27 -10.09 -4.94
N THR A 15 -1.75 -10.86 -5.93
CA THR A 15 -2.28 -10.31 -7.18
C THR A 15 -3.47 -9.37 -6.96
N GLN A 16 -4.43 -9.73 -6.11
CA GLN A 16 -5.56 -8.87 -5.78
C GLN A 16 -5.09 -7.55 -5.19
N MET A 17 -4.20 -7.59 -4.20
CA MET A 17 -3.70 -6.40 -3.53
C MET A 17 -2.82 -5.52 -4.42
N GLU A 18 -1.99 -6.11 -5.29
CA GLU A 18 -1.24 -5.37 -6.32
C GLU A 18 -2.19 -4.57 -7.22
N GLY A 19 -3.34 -5.16 -7.60
CA GLY A 19 -4.40 -4.46 -8.32
C GLY A 19 -5.07 -3.35 -7.51
N SER A 20 -5.37 -3.59 -6.23
CA SER A 20 -6.03 -2.60 -5.36
C SER A 20 -5.17 -1.38 -5.06
N PHE A 21 -3.86 -1.55 -4.86
CA PHE A 21 -2.96 -0.40 -4.67
C PHE A 21 -2.55 0.25 -6.00
N GLY A 22 -2.57 -0.50 -7.10
CA GLY A 22 -2.15 -0.01 -8.41
C GLY A 22 -0.71 0.50 -8.42
N THR A 23 -0.44 1.55 -9.19
CA THR A 23 0.89 2.16 -9.29
C THR A 23 1.25 3.04 -8.09
N GLN A 24 0.27 3.45 -7.28
CA GLN A 24 0.48 4.36 -6.14
C GLN A 24 1.39 3.76 -5.07
N LYS A 25 1.42 2.42 -4.96
CA LYS A 25 2.31 1.69 -4.04
C LYS A 25 3.79 2.02 -4.23
N GLU A 26 4.21 2.40 -5.44
CA GLU A 26 5.60 2.77 -5.73
C GLU A 26 6.01 4.06 -5.00
N HIS A 27 5.06 4.98 -4.77
CA HIS A 27 5.29 6.22 -4.02
C HIS A 27 5.32 5.99 -2.50
N TYR A 28 4.78 4.87 -2.03
CA TYR A 28 4.66 4.53 -0.61
C TYR A 28 5.70 3.49 -0.14
N ALA A 29 6.76 3.27 -0.92
CA ALA A 29 7.76 2.22 -0.69
C ALA A 29 7.17 0.79 -0.63
N MET A 30 5.99 0.58 -1.21
CA MET A 30 5.29 -0.70 -1.27
C MET A 30 5.48 -1.40 -2.64
N ARG A 31 6.72 -1.44 -3.14
CA ARG A 31 7.06 -1.94 -4.50
C ARG A 31 6.48 -3.32 -4.83
N ARG A 32 6.59 -4.30 -3.94
CA ARG A 32 6.03 -5.64 -4.15
C ARG A 32 5.26 -6.10 -2.92
N ILE A 33 4.00 -6.46 -3.10
CA ILE A 33 3.11 -6.90 -2.04
C ILE A 33 3.33 -8.39 -1.75
N LYS A 34 3.74 -8.71 -0.52
CA LYS A 34 3.97 -10.09 -0.05
C LYS A 34 2.90 -10.49 0.98
N ALA A 35 1.64 -10.48 0.56
CA ALA A 35 0.48 -10.77 1.39
C ALA A 35 0.25 -12.29 1.60
N ARG A 36 1.21 -12.97 2.22
CA ARG A 36 1.19 -14.45 2.36
C ARG A 36 0.23 -14.96 3.44
N LYS A 37 -0.12 -14.10 4.40
CA LYS A 37 -0.94 -14.41 5.58
C LYS A 37 -1.96 -13.29 5.83
N LYS A 38 -3.06 -13.61 6.50
CA LYS A 38 -4.09 -12.62 6.89
C LYS A 38 -3.53 -11.41 7.65
N LYS A 39 -2.61 -11.63 8.60
CA LYS A 39 -1.96 -10.55 9.36
C LYS A 39 -1.15 -9.60 8.46
N THR A 40 -0.47 -10.15 7.45
CA THR A 40 0.29 -9.33 6.49
C THR A 40 -0.63 -8.57 5.54
N GLU A 41 -1.75 -9.15 5.12
CA GLU A 41 -2.78 -8.44 4.33
C GLU A 41 -3.27 -7.19 5.08
N ILE A 42 -3.66 -7.36 6.35
CA ILE A 42 -4.10 -6.25 7.20
C ILE A 42 -3.00 -5.19 7.35
N LEU A 43 -1.75 -5.61 7.58
CA LEU A 43 -0.62 -4.69 7.69
C LEU A 43 -0.43 -3.86 6.42
N TYR A 44 -0.47 -4.48 5.23
CA TYR A 44 -0.31 -3.78 3.97
C TYR A 44 -1.45 -2.78 3.73
N ILE A 45 -2.70 -3.16 4.02
CA ILE A 45 -3.86 -2.26 3.89
C ILE A 45 -3.71 -1.06 4.81
N PHE A 46 -3.42 -1.30 6.09
CA PHE A 46 -3.20 -0.24 7.07
C PHE A 46 -2.07 0.69 6.63
N PHE A 47 -0.92 0.11 6.31
CA PHE A 47 0.26 0.86 5.89
C PHE A 47 -0.04 1.72 4.66
N GLY A 48 -0.62 1.14 3.61
CA GLY A 48 -0.94 1.86 2.38
C GLY A 48 -1.92 3.02 2.56
N ILE A 49 -2.96 2.85 3.39
CA ILE A 49 -3.91 3.92 3.71
C ILE A 49 -3.22 5.06 4.47
N HIS A 50 -2.44 4.72 5.50
CA HIS A 50 -1.76 5.73 6.31
C HIS A 50 -0.68 6.48 5.54
N THR A 51 0.10 5.79 4.70
CA THR A 51 1.12 6.44 3.87
C THR A 51 0.51 7.35 2.82
N ALA A 52 -0.59 6.93 2.16
CA ALA A 52 -1.30 7.79 1.21
C ALA A 52 -1.83 9.06 1.89
N ASN A 53 -2.43 8.91 3.07
CA ASN A 53 -2.93 10.05 3.84
C ASN A 53 -1.80 10.98 4.29
N ALA A 54 -0.66 10.44 4.73
CA ALA A 54 0.50 11.22 5.15
C ALA A 54 1.09 12.03 3.98
N VAL A 55 1.22 11.41 2.80
CA VAL A 55 1.70 12.10 1.58
C VAL A 55 0.74 13.22 1.17
N HIS A 56 -0.57 12.96 1.17
CA HIS A 56 -1.57 14.00 0.88
C HIS A 56 -1.53 15.15 1.89
N LEU A 57 -1.37 14.85 3.18
CA LEU A 57 -1.24 15.88 4.22
C LEU A 57 0.03 16.72 4.02
N ALA A 58 1.16 16.08 3.75
CA ALA A 58 2.42 16.77 3.49
C ALA A 58 2.32 17.73 2.29
N GLY A 59 1.69 17.30 1.19
CA GLY A 59 1.44 18.15 0.03
C GLY A 59 0.58 19.37 0.36
N ARG A 60 -0.48 19.20 1.18
CA ARG A 60 -1.30 20.32 1.66
C ARG A 60 -0.51 21.30 2.52
N LEU A 61 0.34 20.78 3.42
CA LEU A 61 1.14 21.63 4.31
C LEU A 61 2.18 22.44 3.51
N ALA A 62 2.81 21.83 2.51
CA ALA A 62 3.74 22.53 1.62
C ALA A 62 3.03 23.65 0.83
N GLY A 63 1.88 23.36 0.21
CA GLY A 63 1.12 24.39 -0.52
C GLY A 63 0.62 25.53 0.37
N LEU A 64 0.27 25.26 1.62
CA LEU A 64 -0.10 26.29 2.61
C LEU A 64 1.09 27.15 3.08
N GLN A 65 2.32 26.67 2.94
CA GLN A 65 3.51 27.48 3.24
C GLN A 65 3.82 28.44 2.08
N GLU A 66 3.65 28.00 0.84
CA GLU A 66 3.85 28.83 -0.36
C GLU A 66 2.86 30.00 -0.40
N THR A 67 1.57 29.77 -0.08
CA THR A 67 0.56 30.85 -0.05
C THR A 67 0.72 31.83 1.09
N LYS A 68 1.46 31.49 2.16
CA LYS A 68 1.79 32.41 3.26
C LYS A 68 3.05 33.22 3.00
N ALA A 69 3.90 32.77 2.09
CA ALA A 69 5.16 33.43 1.73
C ALA A 69 5.01 34.38 0.53
N ALA A 70 3.95 34.25 -0.24
CA ALA A 70 3.53 35.16 -1.33
C ALA A 70 2.65 36.30 -0.79
#